data_AF-A0A5C7F379-F1
#
_entry.id   AF-A0A5C7F379-F1
#
_cell.length_a   1.000
_cell.length_b   1.000
_cell.length_c   1.000
_cell.angle_alpha   90.00
_cell.angle_beta   90.00
_cell.angle_gamma   90.00
#
_symmetry.space_group_name_H-M   'P 1'
#
loop_
_entity.id
_entity.type
_entity.pdbx_description
1 polymer ?
#
loop_
_entity_poly.entity_id
_entity_poly.type
_entity_poly.pdbx_seq_one_letter_code
_entity_poly.pdbx_strand_id
1 'polypeptide(L)'
;MTKGIYIGTVVFLFAVSAVLGGFLSFFINQMAVLPIEECRSMFVFTPDNAATCSDMHTADAVLAQFRSPLIYIFLLSVILLIITVVKLIWETIKDA
;
A
#
# COMPACT_ATOMS: atom_id res chain seq x y z
N MET A 1 11.75 -15.26 25.53
CA MET A 1 11.53 -13.79 25.57
C MET A 1 11.52 -13.18 24.17
N THR A 2 12.44 -13.56 23.27
CA THR A 2 12.56 -13.08 21.89
C THR A 2 11.33 -13.33 21.00
N LYS A 3 10.71 -14.53 21.04
CA LYS A 3 9.51 -14.84 20.23
C LYS A 3 8.31 -13.90 20.51
N GLY A 4 8.12 -13.51 21.77
CA GLY A 4 7.04 -12.58 22.16
C GLY A 4 7.23 -11.18 21.57
N ILE A 5 8.48 -10.70 21.49
CA ILE A 5 8.81 -9.42 20.87
C ILE A 5 8.52 -9.47 19.36
N TYR A 6 8.93 -10.55 18.67
CA TYR A 6 8.66 -10.70 17.24
C TYR A 6 7.16 -10.75 16.93
N ILE A 7 6.37 -11.48 17.71
CA ILE A 7 4.91 -11.54 17.54
C ILE A 7 4.29 -10.15 17.75
N GLY A 8 4.70 -9.42 18.80
CA GLY A 8 4.26 -8.06 19.05
C GLY A 8 4.59 -7.11 17.88
N THR A 9 5.81 -7.18 17.35
CA THR A 9 6.25 -6.38 16.20
C THR A 9 5.47 -6.74 14.93
N VAL A 10 5.18 -8.02 14.69
CA VAL A 10 4.36 -8.44 13.54
C VAL A 10 2.94 -7.87 13.63
N VAL A 11 2.29 -7.97 14.79
CA VAL A 11 0.94 -7.43 15.01
C VAL A 11 0.92 -5.91 14.80
N PHE A 12 1.92 -5.21 15.33
CA PHE A 12 2.05 -3.75 15.15
C PHE A 12 2.25 -3.37 13.68
N LEU A 13 3.22 -3.98 12.99
CA LEU A 13 3.49 -3.70 11.58
C LEU A 13 2.30 -4.07 10.68
N PHE A 14 1.56 -5.12 11.03
CA PHE A 14 0.34 -5.50 10.33
C PHE A 14 -0.74 -4.43 10.49
N ALA A 15 -0.98 -3.95 11.72
CA ALA A 15 -1.94 -2.88 11.98
C ALA A 15 -1.59 -1.59 11.23
N VAL A 16 -0.32 -1.17 11.26
CA VAL A 16 0.16 0.01 10.51
C VAL A 16 -0.06 -0.16 9.01
N SER A 17 0.32 -1.31 8.45
CA SER A 17 0.15 -1.59 7.02
C SER A 17 -1.32 -1.65 6.62
N ALA A 18 -2.19 -2.23 7.46
CA ALA A 18 -3.62 -2.30 7.19
C ALA A 18 -4.29 -0.91 7.19
N VAL A 19 -3.93 -0.04 8.14
CA VAL A 19 -4.46 1.33 8.21
C VAL A 19 -3.99 2.16 7.02
N LEU A 20 -2.69 2.11 6.70
CA LEU A 20 -2.14 2.86 5.57
C LEU A 20 -2.66 2.34 4.24
N GLY A 21 -2.75 1.02 4.07
CA GLY A 21 -3.34 0.40 2.88
C GLY A 21 -4.80 0.76 2.71
N GLY A 22 -5.58 0.75 3.80
CA GLY A 22 -6.99 1.18 3.78
C GLY A 22 -7.16 2.65 3.39
N PHE A 23 -6.29 3.54 3.92
CA PHE A 23 -6.29 4.95 3.53
C PHE A 23 -5.97 5.15 2.04
N LEU A 24 -4.99 4.40 1.52
CA LEU A 24 -4.64 4.43 0.10
C LEU A 24 -5.78 3.93 -0.80
N SER A 25 -6.46 2.83 -0.42
CA SER A 25 -7.63 2.34 -1.15
C SER A 25 -8.80 3.32 -1.12
N PHE A 26 -9.05 3.96 0.03
CA PHE A 26 -10.07 5.01 0.13
C PHE A 26 -9.75 6.20 -0.77
N PHE A 27 -8.48 6.62 -0.83
CA PHE A 27 -8.04 7.71 -1.69
C PHE A 27 -8.29 7.40 -3.17
N ILE A 28 -7.99 6.18 -3.64
CA ILE A 28 -8.27 5.75 -5.02
C ILE A 28 -9.78 5.80 -5.30
N ASN A 29 -10.61 5.37 -4.35
CA ASN A 29 -12.06 5.38 -4.52
C ASN A 29 -12.62 6.82 -4.60
N GLN A 30 -12.06 7.76 -3.83
CA GLN A 30 -12.40 9.17 -3.95
C GLN A 30 -11.93 9.77 -5.28
N MET A 31 -10.81 9.30 -5.83
CA MET A 31 -10.35 9.77 -7.15
C MET A 31 -11.30 9.40 -8.28
N ALA A 32 -12.07 8.32 -8.16
CA ALA A 32 -13.05 7.93 -9.17
C ALA A 32 -14.19 8.95 -9.38
N VAL A 33 -14.49 9.76 -8.36
CA VAL A 33 -15.54 10.79 -8.40
C VAL A 33 -15.02 12.21 -8.63
N LEU A 34 -13.70 12.37 -8.79
CA LEU A 34 -13.10 13.67 -9.08
C LEU A 34 -13.38 14.09 -10.54
N PRO A 35 -13.43 15.41 -10.80
CA PRO A 35 -13.47 15.92 -12.16
C PRO A 35 -12.18 15.56 -12.90
N ILE A 36 -12.31 15.29 -14.21
CA ILE A 36 -11.20 14.77 -15.02
C ILE A 36 -9.97 15.67 -15.03
N GLU A 37 -10.16 16.98 -14.88
CA GLU A 37 -9.09 17.99 -14.83
C GLU A 37 -8.08 17.71 -13.71
N GLU A 38 -8.52 17.12 -12.60
CA GLU A 38 -7.66 16.84 -11.44
C GLU A 38 -6.84 15.55 -11.63
N CYS A 39 -7.42 14.50 -12.22
CA CYS A 39 -6.74 13.22 -12.42
C CYS A 39 -5.98 13.12 -13.75
N ARG A 40 -6.30 13.95 -14.75
CA ARG A 40 -5.67 13.88 -16.08
C ARG A 40 -4.15 14.04 -16.02
N SER A 41 -3.64 14.84 -15.08
CA SER A 41 -2.20 15.00 -14.84
C SER A 41 -1.50 13.74 -14.30
N MET A 42 -2.28 12.71 -13.94
CA MET A 42 -1.82 11.44 -13.41
C MET A 42 -1.92 10.30 -14.44
N PHE A 43 -2.49 10.57 -15.61
CA PHE A 43 -2.61 9.59 -16.69
C PHE A 43 -1.26 9.43 -17.37
N VAL A 44 -0.73 8.20 -17.36
CA VAL A 44 0.49 7.82 -18.07
C VAL A 44 0.12 6.85 -19.18
N PHE A 45 -0.78 5.91 -18.89
CA PHE A 45 -1.27 4.90 -19.82
C PHE A 45 -2.72 5.14 -20.25
N THR A 46 -3.50 5.85 -19.43
CA THR A 46 -4.91 6.15 -19.71
C THR A 46 -5.00 7.13 -20.89
N PRO A 47 -5.78 6.80 -21.94
CA PRO A 47 -5.90 7.67 -23.09
C PRO A 47 -6.62 8.98 -22.74
N ASP A 48 -6.22 10.08 -23.39
CA ASP A 48 -6.72 11.44 -23.14
C ASP A 48 -8.21 11.65 -23.42
N ASN A 49 -8.87 10.65 -24.01
CA ASN A 49 -10.30 10.63 -24.33
C ASN A 49 -11.17 10.05 -23.20
N ALA A 50 -10.58 9.67 -22.05
CA ALA A 50 -11.34 9.31 -20.87
C ALA A 50 -12.33 10.43 -20.52
N ALA A 51 -13.55 10.05 -20.12
CA ALA A 51 -14.60 11.00 -19.78
C ALA A 51 -14.60 11.31 -18.27
N THR A 52 -14.15 10.35 -17.46
CA THR A 52 -14.14 10.45 -16.00
C THR A 52 -12.86 9.87 -15.41
N CYS A 53 -12.53 10.26 -14.18
CA CYS A 53 -11.40 9.67 -13.46
C CYS A 53 -11.61 8.20 -13.09
N SER A 54 -12.85 7.70 -13.10
CA SER A 54 -13.12 6.27 -12.92
C SER A 54 -12.64 5.42 -14.10
N ASP A 55 -12.46 6.02 -15.27
CA ASP A 55 -11.94 5.33 -16.47
C ASP A 55 -10.41 5.18 -16.45
N MET A 56 -9.75 5.68 -15.40
CA MET A 56 -8.31 5.58 -15.24
C MET A 56 -7.87 4.11 -15.16
N HIS A 57 -6.83 3.76 -15.92
CA HIS A 57 -6.21 2.45 -15.82
C HIS A 57 -5.68 2.18 -14.41
N THR A 58 -5.83 0.94 -13.96
CA THR A 58 -5.32 0.50 -12.65
C THR A 58 -3.82 0.74 -12.49
N ALA A 59 -3.04 0.66 -13.56
CA ALA A 59 -1.62 1.00 -13.55
C ALA A 59 -1.37 2.47 -13.19
N ASP A 60 -2.14 3.39 -13.78
CA ASP A 60 -2.05 4.82 -13.45
C ASP A 60 -2.56 5.09 -12.02
N ALA A 61 -3.60 4.38 -11.57
CA ALA A 61 -4.08 4.44 -10.19
C ALA A 61 -3.02 4.02 -9.18
N VAL A 62 -2.21 3.01 -9.52
CA VAL A 62 -1.07 2.56 -8.70
C VAL A 62 0.03 3.60 -8.72
N LEU A 63 0.39 4.15 -9.88
CA LEU A 63 1.41 5.18 -9.99
C LEU A 63 1.02 6.48 -9.27
N ALA A 64 -0.26 6.86 -9.31
CA ALA A 64 -0.77 8.03 -8.62
C ALA A 64 -0.59 7.95 -7.10
N GLN A 65 -0.63 6.75 -6.51
CA GLN A 65 -0.35 6.55 -5.09
C GLN A 65 1.08 6.97 -4.70
N PHE A 66 2.03 6.94 -5.63
CA PHE A 66 3.42 7.39 -5.40
C PHE A 66 3.59 8.89 -5.26
N ARG A 67 2.55 9.70 -5.52
CA ARG A 67 2.57 11.12 -5.12
C ARG A 67 2.41 11.32 -3.61
N SER A 68 1.78 10.38 -2.90
CA SER A 68 1.59 10.51 -1.46
C SER A 68 2.80 9.99 -0.71
N PRO A 69 3.42 10.77 0.21
CA PRO A 69 4.55 10.27 1.00
C PRO A 69 4.17 9.05 1.86
N LEU A 70 2.87 8.85 2.11
CA LEU A 70 2.34 7.72 2.88
C LEU A 70 2.55 6.38 2.17
N ILE A 71 2.63 6.33 0.83
CA ILE A 71 2.89 5.05 0.13
C ILE A 71 4.26 4.50 0.51
N TYR A 72 5.26 5.38 0.72
CA TYR A 72 6.61 4.94 1.04
C TYR A 72 6.67 4.36 2.46
N ILE A 73 5.91 4.93 3.38
CA ILE A 73 5.76 4.41 4.74
C ILE A 73 5.05 3.06 4.71
N PHE A 74 3.98 2.93 3.90
CA PHE A 74 3.29 1.66 3.70
C PHE A 74 4.21 0.57 3.10
N LEU A 75 4.97 0.90 2.05
CA LEU A 75 5.91 -0.04 1.44
C LEU A 75 7.00 -0.47 2.43
N LEU A 76 7.53 0.48 3.21
CA LEU A 76 8.51 0.18 4.25
C LEU A 76 7.91 -0.74 5.32
N SER A 77 6.68 -0.47 5.78
CA SER A 77 6.04 -1.30 6.80
C SER A 77 5.77 -2.72 6.30
N VAL A 78 5.36 -2.87 5.04
CA VAL A 78 5.18 -4.17 4.39
C VAL A 78 6.50 -4.94 4.27
N ILE A 79 7.58 -4.27 3.84
CA ILE A 79 8.91 -4.89 3.74
C ILE A 79 9.40 -5.37 5.12
N LEU A 80 9.28 -4.52 6.14
CA LEU A 80 9.66 -4.87 7.50
C LEU A 80 8.83 -6.02 8.05
N LEU A 81 7.53 -6.06 7.72
CA LEU A 81 6.65 -7.15 8.11
C LEU A 81 7.10 -8.47 7.48
N ILE A 82 7.38 -8.49 6.17
CA ILE A 82 7.87 -9.69 5.48
C ILE A 82 9.17 -10.20 6.12
N ILE A 83 10.15 -9.31 6.34
CA ILE A 83 11.42 -9.68 6.98
C ILE A 83 11.19 -10.28 8.37
N THR A 84 10.32 -9.66 9.16
CA THR A 84 10.04 -10.10 10.54
C THR A 84 9.34 -11.46 10.56
N VAL A 85 8.37 -11.68 9.65
CA VAL A 85 7.68 -12.96 9.49
C VAL A 85 8.62 -14.05 9.03
N VAL A 86 9.48 -13.80 8.02
CA VAL A 86 10.47 -14.77 7.55
C VAL A 86 11.43 -15.16 8.67
N LYS A 87 11.93 -14.19 9.45
CA LYS A 87 12.79 -14.47 10.62
C LYS A 87 12.07 -15.30 11.67
N LEU A 88 10.82 -14.97 11.98
CA LEU A 88 10.03 -15.70 12.97
C LEU A 88 9.79 -17.16 12.55
N ILE A 89 9.47 -17.39 11.28
CA ILE A 89 9.29 -18.73 10.71
C ILE A 89 10.61 -19.50 10.78
N TRP A 90 11.72 -18.89 10.38
CA TRP A 90 13.04 -19.52 10.41
C TRP A 90 13.45 -19.98 11.81
N GLU A 91 13.31 -19.11 12.82
CA GLU A 91 13.60 -19.46 14.22
C GLU A 91 12.66 -20.56 14.73
N THR A 92 11.40 -20.56 14.29
CA THR A 92 10.44 -21.61 14.68
C THR A 92 10.79 -22.97 14.09
N ILE A 93 11.26 -23.02 12.84
CA ILE A 93 11.74 -24.26 12.19
C ILE A 93 13.01 -24.76 12.86
N LYS A 94 13.96 -23.85 13.19
CA LYS A 94 15.23 -24.22 13.81
C LYS A 94 15.07 -24.81 15.22
N ASP A 95 14.04 -24.38 15.94
CA ASP A 95 13.73 -24.85 17.29
C ASP A 95 12.91 -26.16 17.33
N ALA A 96 12.45 -26.66 16.17
CA ALA A 96 11.65 -27.89 16.04
C ALA A 96 12.53 -29.11 15.71
#